data_AF-A0A7W8ULB5-F1
#
_entry.id   AF-A0A7W8ULB5-F1
#
_cell.length_a   1.000
_cell.length_b   1.000
_cell.length_c   1.000
_cell.angle_alpha   90.00
_cell.angle_beta   90.00
_cell.angle_gamma   90.00
#
_symmetry.space_group_name_H-M   'P 1'
#
loop_
_entity.id
_entity.type
_entity.pdbx_description
1 polymer ?
#
loop_
_entity_poly.entity_id
_entity_poly.type
_entity_poly.pdbx_seq_one_letter_code
_entity_poly.pdbx_strand_id
1 'polypeptide(L)' 'MDRLYKKGLIANPRGKSKSVVLSDEGLQRSEELFRALFTRAK' A
#
# COMPACT_ATOMS: atom_id res chain seq x y z
N MET A 1 2.23 -12.21 -2.17
CA MET A 1 2.60 -10.92 -1.55
C MET A 1 3.91 -10.36 -2.12
N ASP A 2 4.81 -11.21 -2.58
CA ASP A 2 6.11 -10.82 -3.13
C ASP A 2 6.06 -9.76 -4.23
N ARG A 3 5.04 -9.76 -5.10
CA ARG A 3 4.88 -8.71 -6.12
C ARG A 3 4.64 -7.32 -5.54
N LEU A 4 3.90 -7.21 -4.42
CA LEU A 4 3.63 -5.92 -3.77
C LEU A 4 4.87 -5.46 -2.99
N TYR A 5 5.55 -6.39 -2.32
CA TYR A 5 6.82 -6.11 -1.65
C TYR A 5 7.91 -5.67 -2.64
N LYS A 6 8.06 -6.38 -3.77
CA LYS A 6 9.00 -6.00 -4.86
C LYS A 6 8.69 -4.64 -5.48
N LYS A 7 7.45 -4.19 -5.40
CA LYS A 7 7.02 -2.86 -5.85
C LYS A 7 7.17 -1.78 -4.77
N GLY A 8 7.67 -2.14 -3.58
CA GLY A 8 7.83 -1.21 -2.47
C GLY A 8 6.52 -0.74 -1.86
N LEU A 9 5.39 -1.44 -2.06
CA LEU A 9 4.07 -1.00 -1.58
C LEU A 9 3.69 -1.52 -0.18
N ILE A 10 4.30 -2.63 0.23
CA ILE A 10 4.10 -3.23 1.56
C ILE A 10 5.46 -3.57 2.15
N ALA A 11 5.58 -3.62 3.47
CA ALA A 11 6.76 -4.14 4.14
C ALA A 11 6.95 -5.65 3.86
N ASN A 12 8.17 -6.16 4.06
CA ASN A 12 8.48 -7.57 3.81
C ASN A 12 7.58 -8.49 4.65
N PRO A 13 6.66 -9.23 4.02
CA PRO A 13 5.75 -10.11 4.76
C PRO A 13 6.49 -11.40 5.10
N ARG A 14 7.01 -11.50 6.33
CA ARG A 14 7.66 -12.72 6.81
C ARG A 14 6.63 -13.84 7.01
N GLY A 15 6.79 -14.95 6.29
CA GLY A 15 6.01 -16.18 6.49
C GLY A 15 4.52 -16.08 6.11
N LYS A 16 3.66 -16.88 6.76
CA LYS A 16 2.19 -16.88 6.58
C LYS A 16 1.51 -15.81 7.45
N SER A 17 2.02 -14.58 7.41
CA SER A 17 1.45 -13.50 8.23
C SER A 17 0.00 -13.22 7.81
N LYS A 18 -0.92 -13.21 8.79
CA LYS A 18 -2.34 -12.91 8.56
C LYS A 18 -2.58 -11.42 8.28
N SER A 19 -1.64 -10.56 8.66
CA SER A 19 -1.65 -9.13 8.41
C SER A 19 -0.35 -8.68 7.75
N VAL A 20 -0.45 -7.68 6.87
CA VAL A 20 0.67 -7.02 6.21
C VAL A 20 0.49 -5.52 6.36
N VAL A 21 1.61 -4.79 6.51
CA VAL A 21 1.60 -3.34 6.67
C VAL A 21 2.09 -2.68 5.39
N LEU A 22 1.54 -1.51 5.07
CA LEU A 22 2.06 -0.67 3.98
C LEU A 22 3.47 -0.18 4.34
N SER A 23 4.30 -0.02 3.32
CA SER A 23 5.51 0.80 3.44
C SER A 23 5.13 2.29 3.43
N ASP A 24 6.08 3.17 3.73
CA ASP A 24 5.84 4.62 3.69
C ASP A 24 5.42 5.09 2.28
N GLU A 25 6.11 4.59 1.24
CA GLU A 25 5.74 4.86 -0.16
C GLU A 25 4.37 4.27 -0.52
N GLY A 26 4.08 3.07 -0.04
CA GLY A 26 2.79 2.42 -0.25
C GLY A 26 1.65 3.21 0.38
N LEU A 27 1.86 3.73 1.59
CA LEU A 27 0.89 4.56 2.31
C LEU A 27 0.62 5.87 1.56
N GLN A 28 1.67 6.57 1.14
CA GLN A 28 1.53 7.83 0.39
C GLN A 28 0.75 7.62 -0.92
N ARG A 29 1.13 6.61 -1.71
CA ARG A 29 0.42 6.30 -2.97
C ARG A 29 -1.02 5.86 -2.75
N SER A 30 -1.28 5.10 -1.68
CA SER A 30 -2.63 4.73 -1.30
C SER A 30 -3.47 5.95 -0.97
N GLU A 31 -2.93 6.94 -0.26
CA GLU A 31 -3.64 8.18 0.05
C GLU A 31 -3.92 9.00 -1.23
N GLU A 32 -2.94 9.16 -2.11
CA GLU A 32 -3.10 9.88 -3.38
C GLU A 32 -4.20 9.25 -4.25
N LEU A 33 -4.15 7.93 -4.43
CA LEU A 33 -5.15 7.18 -5.19
C LEU A 33 -6.52 7.23 -4.51
N PHE A 34 -6.54 7.17 -3.18
CA PHE A 34 -7.80 7.27 -2.44
C PHE A 34 -8.48 8.62 -2.71
N ARG A 35 -7.72 9.71 -2.64
CA ARG A 35 -8.22 11.06 -2.98
C ARG A 35 -8.69 11.13 -4.43
N ALA A 36 -7.90 10.64 -5.38
CA ALA A 36 -8.26 10.71 -6.80
C ALA A 36 -9.50 9.89 -7.18
N LEU A 37 -9.68 8.71 -6.56
CA LEU A 37 -10.71 7.76 -6.97
C LEU A 37 -12.00 7.86 -6.15
N PHE A 38 -11.89 8.22 -4.87
CA PHE A 38 -13.01 8.13 -3.93
C PHE A 38 -13.39 9.47 -3.30
N THR A 39 -12.64 10.55 -3.56
CA THR A 39 -13.04 11.89 -3.13
C THR A 39 -13.47 12.73 -4.32
N ARG A 40 -14.42 13.63 -4.12
CA ARG A 40 -14.79 14.63 -5.13
C ARG A 40 -13.92 15.85 -4.91
N ALA A 41 -13.22 16.27 -5.96
CA ALA A 41 -12.63 17.60 -5.99
C ALA A 41 -13.75 18.61 -5.74
N LYS A 42 -13.53 19.52 -4.80
CA LYS A 42 -14.49 20.56 -4.46
C LYS A 42 -14.45 21.67 -5.51
#